data_AF-A0A349JZC8-F1
#
_entry.id   AF-A0A349JZC8-F1
#
_cell.length_a   1.000
_cell.length_b   1.000
_cell.length_c   1.000
_cell.angle_alpha   90.00
_cell.angle_beta   90.00
_cell.angle_gamma   90.00
#
_symmetry.space_group_name_H-M   'P 1'
#
loop_
_entity.id
_entity.type
_entity.pdbx_description
1 polymer ?
#
loop_
_entity_poly.entity_id
_entity_poly.type
_entity_poly.pdbx_seq_one_letter_code
_entity_poly.pdbx_strand_id
1 'polypeptide(L)'
;GVEVVLLSEYGISKVRQPVHLNRIFREKGWIQIKNELGLELLDAGASRAFAVADHQVAHVYVRDESIRKEVRGVVESTEGVAEVRENWFGEGIGGQRGGDFVAVSAPGAWFTYYYWMDDGLAPDFARTVDIHRKPGYDPAELHLDPALSLPRLKVAAFLLRKKLGLRALLRVIPLDASLVRGSHGRDEVPEDEQPVLVGPGGSSVTSAEGVFGYLKSRCLG
;
A
#
# COMPACT_ATOMS: atom_id res chain seq x y z
N GLY A 1 38.54 -0.70 12.82
CA GLY A 1 37.68 0.41 13.31
C GLY A 1 36.24 0.10 12.99
N VAL A 2 35.31 1.05 13.20
CA VAL A 2 33.92 0.95 12.75
C VAL A 2 33.71 1.95 11.62
N GLU A 3 33.15 1.50 10.49
CA GLU A 3 32.67 2.37 9.43
C GLU A 3 31.16 2.57 9.60
N VAL A 4 30.72 3.83 9.66
CA VAL A 4 29.30 4.18 9.84
C VAL A 4 28.70 4.48 8.47
N VAL A 5 27.59 3.80 8.16
CA VAL A 5 26.74 4.06 7.00
C VAL A 5 25.34 4.41 7.51
N LEU A 6 24.78 5.51 7.02
CA LEU A 6 23.38 5.89 7.23
C LEU A 6 22.61 5.68 5.93
N LEU A 7 21.49 4.97 6.00
CA LEU A 7 20.64 4.64 4.85
C LEU A 7 19.18 4.90 5.21
N SER A 8 18.43 5.47 4.28
CA SER A 8 16.97 5.38 4.23
C SER A 8 16.56 4.46 3.10
N GLU A 9 15.65 3.53 3.37
CA GLU A 9 15.14 2.59 2.35
C GLU A 9 14.33 3.31 1.27
N TYR A 10 13.56 4.33 1.67
CA TYR A 10 12.73 5.14 0.79
C TYR A 10 12.69 6.59 1.26
N GLY A 11 12.32 7.46 0.33
CA GLY A 11 11.90 8.82 0.60
C GLY A 11 10.45 8.88 1.11
N ILE A 12 10.05 9.99 1.72
CA ILE A 12 8.65 10.23 2.12
C ILE A 12 8.17 11.54 1.52
N SER A 13 7.10 11.48 0.73
CA SER A 13 6.41 12.63 0.16
C SER A 13 5.17 13.00 0.95
N LYS A 14 4.84 14.28 0.97
CA LYS A 14 3.56 14.75 1.55
C LYS A 14 2.38 14.34 0.68
N VAL A 15 1.34 13.78 1.29
CA VAL A 15 0.09 13.41 0.61
C VAL A 15 -1.15 13.92 1.33
N ARG A 16 -2.26 14.03 0.59
CA ARG A 16 -3.57 14.46 1.10
C ARG A 16 -4.75 13.84 0.35
N GLN A 17 -4.54 13.34 -0.86
CA GLN A 17 -5.60 12.81 -1.73
C GLN A 17 -5.54 11.27 -1.76
N PRO A 18 -6.44 10.56 -1.07
CA PRO A 18 -6.57 9.13 -1.25
C PRO A 18 -7.25 8.81 -2.58
N VAL A 19 -6.76 7.78 -3.27
CA VAL A 19 -7.30 7.25 -4.52
C VAL A 19 -7.76 5.81 -4.28
N HIS A 20 -9.03 5.54 -4.54
CA HIS A 20 -9.67 4.27 -4.25
C HIS A 20 -9.89 3.43 -5.52
N LEU A 21 -8.81 3.01 -6.19
CA LEU A 21 -8.92 2.26 -7.47
C LEU A 21 -9.85 1.03 -7.35
N ASN A 22 -9.78 0.30 -6.24
CA ASN A 22 -10.64 -0.85 -6.03
C ASN A 22 -12.13 -0.48 -5.87
N ARG A 23 -12.48 0.69 -5.33
CA ARG A 23 -13.88 1.15 -5.32
C ARG A 23 -14.37 1.44 -6.75
N ILE A 24 -13.54 2.08 -7.57
CA ILE A 24 -13.83 2.35 -8.98
C ILE A 24 -14.03 1.03 -9.76
N PHE A 25 -13.13 0.06 -9.57
CA PHE A 25 -13.25 -1.26 -10.20
C PHE A 25 -14.49 -2.02 -9.73
N ARG A 26 -14.89 -1.83 -8.47
CA ARG A 26 -16.12 -2.40 -7.94
C ARG A 26 -17.37 -1.78 -8.57
N GLU A 27 -17.42 -0.47 -8.73
CA GLU A 27 -18.52 0.23 -9.42
C GLU A 27 -18.66 -0.25 -10.88
N LYS A 28 -17.54 -0.57 -11.53
CA LYS A 28 -17.50 -1.20 -12.87
C LYS A 28 -17.90 -2.68 -12.89
N GLY A 29 -18.14 -3.30 -11.73
CA GLY A 29 -18.46 -4.73 -11.63
C GLY A 29 -17.27 -5.67 -11.90
N TRP A 30 -16.03 -5.16 -11.82
CA TRP A 30 -14.83 -5.97 -12.04
C TRP A 30 -14.36 -6.68 -10.79
N ILE A 31 -14.67 -6.15 -9.62
CA ILE A 31 -14.38 -6.80 -8.33
C ILE A 31 -15.51 -7.75 -7.94
N GLN A 32 -15.12 -8.95 -7.51
CA GLN A 32 -16.01 -9.91 -6.86
C GLN A 32 -15.83 -9.85 -5.35
N ILE A 33 -16.95 -9.90 -4.63
CA ILE A 33 -17.01 -9.82 -3.17
C ILE A 33 -17.65 -11.08 -2.62
N LYS A 34 -17.04 -11.67 -1.60
CA LYS A 34 -17.64 -12.69 -0.75
C LYS A 34 -18.26 -12.02 0.46
N ASN A 35 -19.51 -12.36 0.76
CA ASN A 35 -20.11 -12.02 2.04
C ASN A 35 -19.71 -13.09 3.06
N GLU A 36 -18.93 -12.70 4.06
CA GLU A 36 -18.53 -13.58 5.16
C GLU A 36 -18.93 -12.92 6.48
N LEU A 37 -19.88 -13.55 7.19
CA LEU A 37 -20.39 -13.06 8.47
C LEU A 37 -20.93 -11.61 8.39
N GLY A 38 -21.52 -11.23 7.26
CA GLY A 38 -22.04 -9.89 7.04
C GLY A 38 -20.99 -8.85 6.64
N LEU A 39 -19.72 -9.25 6.46
CA LEU A 39 -18.63 -8.39 5.97
C LEU A 39 -18.25 -8.76 4.55
N GLU A 40 -17.63 -7.83 3.85
CA GLU A 40 -17.22 -7.97 2.46
C GLU A 40 -15.76 -8.34 2.36
N LEU A 41 -15.44 -9.49 1.76
CA LEU A 41 -14.07 -9.89 1.43
C LEU A 41 -13.83 -9.87 -0.08
N LEU A 42 -12.69 -9.33 -0.50
CA LEU A 42 -12.24 -9.36 -1.90
C LEU A 42 -11.96 -10.80 -2.33
N ASP A 43 -12.63 -11.27 -3.39
CA ASP A 43 -12.22 -12.46 -4.12
C ASP A 43 -11.38 -12.07 -5.33
N ALA A 44 -10.06 -11.95 -5.13
CA ALA A 44 -9.13 -11.66 -6.20
C ALA A 44 -9.18 -12.70 -7.34
N GLY A 45 -9.38 -13.98 -6.99
CA GLY A 45 -9.41 -15.09 -7.94
C GLY A 45 -10.64 -15.08 -8.85
N ALA A 46 -11.77 -14.53 -8.38
CA ALA A 46 -13.00 -14.35 -9.15
C ALA A 46 -13.16 -12.93 -9.76
N SER A 47 -12.36 -11.95 -9.33
CA SER A 47 -12.37 -10.57 -9.85
C SER A 47 -11.77 -10.47 -11.25
N ARG A 48 -12.43 -9.78 -12.19
CA ARG A 48 -11.92 -9.56 -13.55
C ARG A 48 -10.73 -8.59 -13.56
N ALA A 49 -10.74 -7.62 -12.66
CA ALA A 49 -9.62 -6.74 -12.36
C ALA A 49 -9.64 -6.30 -10.89
N PHE A 50 -8.46 -6.13 -10.29
CA PHE A 50 -8.28 -5.58 -8.94
C PHE A 50 -6.91 -4.91 -8.82
N ALA A 51 -6.76 -4.03 -7.83
CA ALA A 51 -5.50 -3.38 -7.49
C ALA A 51 -4.98 -3.88 -6.13
N VAL A 52 -3.68 -4.12 -6.06
CA VAL A 52 -2.91 -4.24 -4.82
C VAL A 52 -2.17 -2.92 -4.62
N ALA A 53 -2.57 -2.16 -3.59
CA ALA A 53 -2.11 -0.79 -3.40
C ALA A 53 -1.09 -0.70 -2.27
N ASP A 54 0.07 -0.12 -2.55
CA ASP A 54 1.11 0.15 -1.56
C ASP A 54 1.57 1.60 -1.72
N HIS A 55 1.06 2.46 -0.83
CA HIS A 55 1.38 3.88 -0.83
C HIS A 55 1.09 4.56 -2.19
N GLN A 56 2.11 5.10 -2.88
CA GLN A 56 1.97 5.85 -4.13
C GLN A 56 2.09 4.97 -5.38
N VAL A 57 2.13 3.65 -5.20
CA VAL A 57 2.19 2.66 -6.26
C VAL A 57 1.04 1.67 -6.10
N ALA A 58 0.38 1.30 -7.20
CA ALA A 58 -0.63 0.24 -7.20
C ALA A 58 -0.39 -0.72 -8.36
N HIS A 59 -0.26 -2.00 -8.03
CA HIS A 59 -0.20 -3.08 -9.00
C HIS A 59 -1.63 -3.43 -9.40
N VAL A 60 -1.97 -3.25 -10.67
CA VAL A 60 -3.29 -3.59 -11.21
C VAL A 60 -3.18 -4.93 -11.93
N TYR A 61 -4.01 -5.88 -11.53
CA TYR A 61 -4.10 -7.21 -12.13
C TYR A 61 -5.39 -7.30 -12.95
N VAL A 62 -5.30 -7.81 -14.16
CA VAL A 62 -6.41 -8.01 -15.09
C VAL A 62 -6.43 -9.47 -15.52
N ARG A 63 -7.43 -10.22 -15.06
CA ARG A 63 -7.61 -11.61 -15.47
C ARG A 63 -8.27 -11.72 -16.84
N ASP A 64 -9.24 -10.84 -17.10
CA ASP A 64 -10.06 -10.89 -18.31
C ASP A 64 -9.52 -9.93 -19.36
N GLU A 65 -8.84 -10.48 -20.36
CA GLU A 65 -8.14 -9.69 -21.35
C GLU A 65 -9.06 -8.88 -22.27
N SER A 66 -10.35 -9.22 -22.32
CA SER A 66 -11.34 -8.44 -23.07
C SER A 66 -11.54 -7.03 -22.50
N ILE A 67 -11.27 -6.81 -21.20
CA ILE A 67 -11.40 -5.50 -20.55
C ILE A 67 -10.06 -4.80 -20.29
N ARG A 68 -8.92 -5.39 -20.65
CA ARG A 68 -7.59 -4.82 -20.36
C ARG A 68 -7.45 -3.36 -20.78
N LYS A 69 -7.86 -3.03 -22.01
CA LYS A 69 -7.83 -1.65 -22.53
C LYS A 69 -8.76 -0.70 -21.76
N GLU A 70 -9.93 -1.18 -21.36
CA GLU A 70 -10.88 -0.38 -20.58
C GLU A 70 -10.36 -0.13 -19.17
N VAL A 71 -9.82 -1.17 -18.50
CA VAL A 71 -9.20 -1.05 -17.18
C VAL A 71 -8.08 -0.01 -17.22
N ARG A 72 -7.17 -0.12 -18.19
CA ARG A 72 -6.09 0.85 -18.37
C ARG A 72 -6.62 2.28 -18.51
N GLY A 73 -7.58 2.49 -19.42
CA GLY A 73 -8.16 3.82 -19.65
C GLY A 73 -8.87 4.39 -18.41
N VAL A 74 -9.52 3.55 -17.60
CA VAL A 74 -10.11 3.97 -16.32
C VAL A 74 -9.03 4.38 -15.32
N VAL A 75 -7.94 3.62 -15.20
CA VAL A 75 -6.84 3.98 -14.30
C VAL A 75 -6.17 5.28 -14.74
N GLU A 76 -5.85 5.42 -16.03
CA GLU A 76 -5.23 6.63 -16.58
C GLU A 76 -6.10 7.89 -16.43
N SER A 77 -7.42 7.75 -16.50
CA SER A 77 -8.36 8.86 -16.33
C SER A 77 -8.75 9.12 -14.87
N THR A 78 -8.31 8.29 -13.93
CA THR A 78 -8.62 8.47 -12.51
C THR A 78 -7.82 9.65 -11.95
N GLU A 79 -8.53 10.62 -11.36
CA GLU A 79 -7.90 11.75 -10.70
C GLU A 79 -6.95 11.28 -9.57
N GLY A 80 -5.73 11.82 -9.55
CA GLY A 80 -4.70 11.41 -8.61
C GLY A 80 -3.78 10.28 -9.11
N VAL A 81 -4.01 9.75 -10.31
CA VAL A 81 -3.03 8.92 -11.05
C VAL A 81 -2.20 9.83 -11.95
N ALA A 82 -0.87 9.71 -11.90
CA ALA A 82 0.02 10.43 -12.81
C ALA A 82 0.33 9.61 -14.06
N GLU A 83 0.53 8.30 -13.89
CA GLU A 83 0.99 7.43 -14.96
C GLU A 83 0.57 5.98 -14.72
N VAL A 84 0.57 5.21 -15.81
CA VAL A 84 0.33 3.77 -15.80
C VAL A 84 1.42 3.11 -16.64
N ARG A 85 2.27 2.31 -15.99
CA ARG A 85 3.41 1.63 -16.61
C ARG A 85 3.07 0.18 -16.93
N GLU A 86 3.68 -0.35 -17.99
CA GLU A 86 3.63 -1.76 -18.40
C GLU A 86 5.03 -2.32 -18.54
N ASN A 87 5.21 -3.62 -18.29
CA ASN A 87 6.47 -4.35 -18.48
C ASN A 87 7.68 -3.71 -17.78
N TRP A 88 7.46 -3.03 -16.65
CA TRP A 88 8.48 -2.23 -15.96
C TRP A 88 9.61 -3.06 -15.32
N PHE A 89 9.28 -4.25 -14.80
CA PHE A 89 10.18 -5.00 -13.93
C PHE A 89 11.16 -5.95 -14.64
N GLY A 90 11.17 -5.98 -15.98
CA GLY A 90 12.07 -6.84 -16.76
C GLY A 90 11.98 -8.33 -16.40
N GLU A 91 13.11 -9.03 -16.49
CA GLU A 91 13.23 -10.43 -16.07
C GLU A 91 13.42 -10.55 -14.54
N GLY A 92 12.76 -11.52 -13.91
CA GLY A 92 12.94 -11.83 -12.47
C GLY A 92 11.65 -11.81 -11.67
N ILE A 93 11.76 -11.72 -10.34
CA ILE A 93 10.61 -11.83 -9.43
C ILE A 93 9.60 -10.70 -9.63
N GLY A 94 10.07 -9.49 -9.97
CA GLY A 94 9.23 -8.35 -10.28
C GLY A 94 8.42 -8.59 -11.56
N GLY A 95 9.03 -9.13 -12.62
CA GLY A 95 8.30 -9.50 -13.84
C GLY A 95 7.30 -10.64 -13.63
N GLN A 96 7.59 -11.57 -12.71
CA GLN A 96 6.70 -12.71 -12.39
C GLN A 96 5.53 -12.36 -11.48
N ARG A 97 5.71 -11.39 -10.57
CA ARG A 97 4.72 -11.04 -9.53
C ARG A 97 4.12 -9.65 -9.71
N GLY A 98 4.66 -8.85 -10.63
CA GLY A 98 4.16 -7.53 -10.99
C GLY A 98 2.71 -7.59 -11.47
N GLY A 99 2.00 -6.47 -11.32
CA GLY A 99 0.69 -6.33 -11.95
C GLY A 99 0.83 -6.27 -13.46
N ASP A 100 -0.27 -6.53 -14.15
CA ASP A 100 -0.41 -6.25 -15.59
C ASP A 100 -0.11 -4.79 -15.92
N PHE A 101 -0.47 -3.91 -14.99
CA PHE A 101 -0.09 -2.50 -14.97
C PHE A 101 0.45 -2.10 -13.60
N VAL A 102 1.28 -1.06 -13.59
CA VAL A 102 1.69 -0.37 -12.37
C VAL A 102 1.22 1.07 -12.46
N ALA A 103 0.25 1.45 -11.63
CA ALA A 103 -0.18 2.83 -11.51
C ALA A 103 0.72 3.57 -10.50
N VAL A 104 1.16 4.77 -10.85
CA VAL A 104 1.89 5.65 -9.95
C VAL A 104 1.05 6.91 -9.71
N SER A 105 0.93 7.31 -8.45
CA SER A 105 0.06 8.43 -8.09
C SER A 105 0.68 9.77 -8.49
N ALA A 106 -0.17 10.77 -8.72
CA ALA A 106 0.25 12.16 -8.81
C ALA A 106 0.89 12.66 -7.51
N PRO A 107 1.73 13.71 -7.56
CA PRO A 107 2.22 14.38 -6.36
C PRO A 107 1.05 14.76 -5.42
N GLY A 108 1.18 14.42 -4.14
CA GLY A 108 0.13 14.68 -3.14
C GLY A 108 -1.00 13.66 -3.07
N ALA A 109 -1.03 12.67 -3.97
CA ALA A 109 -1.98 11.56 -3.95
C ALA A 109 -1.33 10.25 -3.47
N TRP A 110 -2.15 9.28 -3.08
CA TRP A 110 -1.75 7.92 -2.71
C TRP A 110 -2.91 6.93 -2.90
N PHE A 111 -2.63 5.64 -3.04
CA PHE A 111 -3.62 4.61 -3.30
C PHE A 111 -4.00 3.85 -2.02
N THR A 112 -5.29 3.72 -1.78
CA THR A 112 -5.80 2.82 -0.73
C THR A 112 -6.11 1.45 -1.32
N TYR A 113 -6.07 0.40 -0.51
CA TYR A 113 -6.56 -0.92 -0.92
C TYR A 113 -8.10 -1.06 -0.89
N TYR A 114 -8.82 -0.05 -0.36
CA TYR A 114 -10.23 -0.15 0.02
C TYR A 114 -11.12 -0.53 -1.16
N TYR A 115 -11.91 -1.59 -0.98
CA TYR A 115 -12.85 -2.13 -1.97
C TYR A 115 -14.30 -2.15 -1.47
N TRP A 116 -14.55 -1.89 -0.18
CA TRP A 116 -15.90 -1.75 0.36
C TRP A 116 -16.45 -0.36 0.08
N MET A 117 -17.75 -0.28 -0.20
CA MET A 117 -18.47 0.99 -0.43
C MET A 117 -19.07 1.56 0.86
N ASP A 118 -19.32 0.70 1.85
CA ASP A 118 -19.84 1.05 3.17
C ASP A 118 -18.86 0.55 4.24
N ASP A 119 -18.37 1.46 5.08
CA ASP A 119 -17.45 1.16 6.18
C ASP A 119 -18.05 0.22 7.24
N GLY A 120 -19.39 0.11 7.30
CA GLY A 120 -20.09 -0.90 8.10
C GLY A 120 -19.90 -2.33 7.59
N LEU A 121 -19.57 -2.49 6.31
CA LEU A 121 -19.33 -3.77 5.65
C LEU A 121 -17.84 -4.09 5.48
N ALA A 122 -16.95 -3.19 5.89
CA ALA A 122 -15.51 -3.37 5.79
C ALA A 122 -15.05 -4.66 6.49
N PRO A 123 -14.03 -5.37 5.95
CA PRO A 123 -13.44 -6.53 6.60
C PRO A 123 -13.05 -6.27 8.04
N ASP A 124 -13.12 -7.30 8.87
CA ASP A 124 -12.72 -7.21 10.27
C ASP A 124 -11.26 -6.76 10.42
N PHE A 125 -10.39 -7.27 9.55
CA PHE A 125 -8.98 -6.95 9.49
C PHE A 125 -8.68 -5.49 9.15
N ALA A 126 -9.60 -4.78 8.48
CA ALA A 126 -9.38 -3.40 8.06
C ALA A 126 -9.21 -2.43 9.23
N ARG A 127 -9.78 -2.77 10.40
CA ARG A 127 -9.65 -1.97 11.62
C ARG A 127 -8.56 -2.50 12.56
N THR A 128 -7.69 -3.40 12.08
CA THR A 128 -6.63 -4.07 12.85
C THR A 128 -5.29 -4.09 12.10
N VAL A 129 -4.20 -4.34 12.82
CA VAL A 129 -2.88 -4.57 12.20
C VAL A 129 -2.83 -6.02 11.74
N ASP A 130 -3.17 -6.26 10.47
CA ASP A 130 -3.21 -7.58 9.84
C ASP A 130 -2.73 -7.47 8.38
N ILE A 131 -1.42 -7.23 8.25
CA ILE A 131 -0.76 -6.94 6.97
C ILE A 131 -0.87 -8.09 5.95
N HIS A 132 -1.17 -9.32 6.40
CA HIS A 132 -1.22 -10.48 5.52
C HIS A 132 -2.57 -10.65 4.81
N ARG A 133 -3.65 -10.07 5.38
CA ARG A 133 -4.98 -10.14 4.78
C ARG A 133 -5.33 -8.91 3.94
N LYS A 134 -4.64 -7.79 4.15
CA LYS A 134 -4.82 -6.57 3.37
C LYS A 134 -4.20 -6.75 1.97
N PRO A 135 -4.96 -6.54 0.87
CA PRO A 135 -4.42 -6.57 -0.49
C PRO A 135 -3.64 -5.27 -0.78
N GLY A 136 -2.57 -5.04 0.00
CA GLY A 136 -1.83 -3.78 0.02
C GLY A 136 -1.39 -3.35 1.41
N TYR A 137 -0.62 -2.28 1.49
CA TYR A 137 -0.28 -1.61 2.74
C TYR A 137 -1.29 -0.50 3.04
N ASP A 138 -1.57 -0.28 4.33
CA ASP A 138 -2.53 0.73 4.77
C ASP A 138 -1.91 1.67 5.80
N PRO A 139 -1.40 2.84 5.38
CA PRO A 139 -0.78 3.80 6.29
C PRO A 139 -1.75 4.34 7.36
N ALA A 140 -3.06 4.17 7.21
CA ALA A 140 -4.02 4.53 8.25
C ALA A 140 -3.79 3.74 9.55
N GLU A 141 -3.10 2.58 9.50
CA GLU A 141 -2.76 1.78 10.68
C GLU A 141 -1.78 2.45 11.65
N LEU A 142 -1.09 3.50 11.20
CA LEU A 142 -0.22 4.33 12.04
C LEU A 142 -1.02 5.28 12.95
N HIS A 143 -2.34 5.35 12.76
CA HIS A 143 -3.25 6.21 13.51
C HIS A 143 -4.16 5.41 14.44
N LEU A 144 -4.48 6.01 15.59
CA LEU A 144 -5.64 5.58 16.37
C LEU A 144 -6.89 6.25 15.81
N ASP A 145 -7.97 5.48 15.67
CA ASP A 145 -9.23 5.97 15.14
C ASP A 145 -9.74 7.15 16.00
N PRO A 146 -9.80 8.37 15.44
CA PRO A 146 -10.18 9.56 16.20
C PRO A 146 -11.64 9.55 16.64
N ALA A 147 -12.50 8.70 16.04
CA ALA A 147 -13.88 8.52 16.48
C ALA A 147 -14.00 7.71 17.78
N LEU A 148 -12.90 7.16 18.30
CA LEU A 148 -12.88 6.43 19.57
C LEU A 148 -12.86 7.37 20.77
N SER A 149 -13.89 7.28 21.61
CA SER A 149 -13.98 8.08 22.85
C SER A 149 -12.90 7.73 23.89
N LEU A 150 -12.52 6.46 24.00
CA LEU A 150 -11.57 5.96 25.01
C LEU A 150 -10.65 4.87 24.42
N PRO A 151 -9.73 5.21 23.50
CA PRO A 151 -8.89 4.21 22.81
C PRO A 151 -8.03 3.40 23.79
N ARG A 152 -7.49 4.02 24.85
CA ARG A 152 -6.70 3.33 25.88
C ARG A 152 -7.52 2.25 26.62
N LEU A 153 -8.79 2.51 26.90
CA LEU A 153 -9.67 1.54 27.54
C LEU A 153 -9.97 0.35 26.61
N LYS A 154 -10.19 0.61 25.32
CA LYS A 154 -10.36 -0.46 24.32
C LYS A 154 -9.13 -1.36 24.24
N VAL A 155 -7.93 -0.78 24.23
CA VAL A 155 -6.66 -1.52 24.26
C VAL A 155 -6.55 -2.35 25.55
N ALA A 156 -6.81 -1.76 26.72
CA ALA A 156 -6.74 -2.47 27.99
C ALA A 156 -7.75 -3.65 28.06
N ALA A 157 -8.98 -3.45 27.60
CA ALA A 157 -10.00 -4.49 27.53
C ALA A 157 -9.60 -5.62 26.57
N PHE A 158 -9.01 -5.29 25.42
CA PHE A 158 -8.46 -6.27 24.50
C PHE A 158 -7.34 -7.10 25.15
N LEU A 159 -6.38 -6.45 25.81
CA LEU A 159 -5.27 -7.15 26.49
C LEU A 159 -5.78 -8.06 27.61
N LEU A 160 -6.80 -7.64 28.36
CA LEU A 160 -7.43 -8.49 29.38
C LEU A 160 -8.07 -9.74 28.75
N ARG A 161 -8.85 -9.59 27.69
CA ARG A 161 -9.45 -10.73 26.95
C ARG A 161 -8.38 -11.68 26.42
N LYS A 162 -7.31 -11.14 25.83
CA LYS A 162 -6.16 -11.92 25.35
C LYS A 162 -5.49 -12.68 26.50
N LYS A 163 -5.28 -12.04 27.66
CA LYS A 163 -4.71 -12.67 28.87
C LYS A 163 -5.60 -13.81 29.40
N LEU A 164 -6.93 -13.69 29.24
CA LEU A 164 -7.90 -14.73 29.61
C LEU A 164 -8.06 -15.83 28.54
N GLY A 165 -7.28 -15.81 27.45
CA GLY A 165 -7.37 -16.80 26.38
C GLY A 165 -8.57 -16.65 25.44
N LEU A 166 -9.30 -15.53 25.52
CA LEU A 166 -10.45 -15.26 24.68
C LEU A 166 -10.01 -14.71 23.33
N ARG A 167 -10.66 -15.17 22.25
CA ARG A 167 -10.50 -14.57 20.92
C ARG A 167 -11.05 -13.15 20.92
N ALA A 168 -10.26 -12.20 20.44
CA ALA A 168 -10.64 -10.80 20.34
C ALA A 168 -9.88 -10.13 19.19
N LEU A 169 -10.45 -9.04 18.66
CA LEU A 169 -9.80 -8.17 17.68
C LEU A 169 -9.53 -6.80 18.31
N LEU A 170 -8.35 -6.24 18.08
CA LEU A 170 -8.01 -4.89 18.49
C LEU A 170 -8.46 -3.90 17.41
N ARG A 171 -9.76 -3.56 17.42
CA ARG A 171 -10.38 -2.66 16.45
C ARG A 171 -10.13 -1.19 16.82
N VAL A 172 -8.95 -0.69 16.49
CA VAL A 172 -8.52 0.68 16.84
C VAL A 172 -8.05 1.51 15.65
N ILE A 173 -7.98 0.93 14.46
CA ILE A 173 -7.50 1.61 13.25
C ILE A 173 -8.69 2.30 12.55
N PRO A 174 -8.51 3.55 12.08
CA PRO A 174 -9.53 4.27 11.31
C PRO A 174 -9.65 3.70 9.88
N LEU A 175 -10.81 3.93 9.26
CA LEU A 175 -11.01 3.72 7.81
C LEU A 175 -10.99 5.06 7.05
N ASP A 176 -10.70 6.16 7.73
CA ASP A 176 -10.56 7.48 7.13
C ASP A 176 -9.16 7.65 6.56
N ALA A 177 -9.05 7.47 5.25
CA ALA A 177 -7.80 7.61 4.50
C ALA A 177 -7.28 9.06 4.47
N SER A 178 -8.09 10.07 4.82
CA SER A 178 -7.64 11.48 4.84
C SER A 178 -6.64 11.79 5.97
N LEU A 179 -6.53 10.90 6.96
CA LEU A 179 -5.58 11.00 8.06
C LEU A 179 -4.13 10.78 7.64
N VAL A 180 -3.91 10.09 6.52
CA VAL A 180 -2.57 9.82 5.99
C VAL A 180 -2.00 11.09 5.36
N ARG A 181 -0.82 11.51 5.85
CA ARG A 181 -0.16 12.76 5.41
C ARG A 181 1.22 12.56 4.79
N GLY A 182 1.76 11.35 4.87
CA GLY A 182 3.05 10.96 4.30
C GLY A 182 2.94 9.62 3.58
N SER A 183 3.57 9.50 2.42
CA SER A 183 3.54 8.28 1.59
C SER A 183 4.82 8.17 0.76
N HIS A 184 5.05 7.02 0.12
CA HIS A 184 6.24 6.79 -0.70
C HIS A 184 5.97 5.92 -1.94
N GLY A 185 6.99 5.71 -2.76
CA GLY A 185 6.96 4.77 -3.88
C GLY A 185 7.00 5.42 -5.26
N ARG A 186 6.87 6.75 -5.35
CA ARG A 186 7.22 7.49 -6.58
C ARG A 186 8.73 7.51 -6.74
N ASP A 187 9.20 7.27 -7.97
CA ASP A 187 10.62 7.33 -8.33
C ASP A 187 11.06 8.75 -8.70
N GLU A 188 10.15 9.60 -9.20
CA GLU A 188 10.39 11.02 -9.42
C GLU A 188 9.83 11.89 -8.28
N VAL A 189 10.69 12.26 -7.34
CA VAL A 189 10.37 13.13 -6.20
C VAL A 189 11.41 14.25 -6.03
N PRO A 190 11.03 15.40 -5.41
CA PRO A 190 11.96 16.45 -5.02
C PRO A 190 13.15 15.93 -4.20
N GLU A 191 14.30 16.60 -4.29
CA GLU A 191 15.55 16.17 -3.64
C GLU A 191 15.41 15.98 -2.12
N ASP A 192 14.63 16.83 -1.45
CA ASP A 192 14.38 16.74 0.00
C ASP A 192 13.40 15.63 0.41
N GLU A 193 12.76 14.99 -0.56
CA GLU A 193 11.89 13.82 -0.38
C GLU A 193 12.55 12.52 -0.87
N GLN A 194 13.80 12.54 -1.34
CA GLN A 194 14.52 11.34 -1.80
C GLN A 194 15.12 10.52 -0.64
N PRO A 195 15.32 9.21 -0.81
CA PRO A 195 16.08 8.40 0.15
C PRO A 195 17.53 8.89 0.25
N VAL A 196 18.16 8.69 1.42
CA VAL A 196 19.54 9.10 1.67
C VAL A 196 20.47 7.90 1.80
N LEU A 197 21.68 8.01 1.26
CA LEU A 197 22.80 7.11 1.52
C LEU A 197 24.03 7.94 1.87
N VAL A 198 24.43 7.90 3.14
CA VAL A 198 25.56 8.66 3.66
C VAL A 198 26.63 7.71 4.18
N GLY A 199 27.81 7.78 3.58
CA GLY A 199 28.97 6.97 3.94
C GLY A 199 30.10 7.15 2.93
N PRO A 200 31.30 6.63 3.19
CA PRO A 200 32.41 6.69 2.25
C PRO A 200 32.00 6.08 0.90
N GLY A 201 32.14 6.84 -0.19
CA GLY A 201 31.73 6.40 -1.54
C GLY A 201 30.23 6.19 -1.72
N GLY A 202 29.36 6.61 -0.78
CA GLY A 202 27.91 6.49 -0.93
C GLY A 202 27.36 7.30 -2.12
N SER A 203 27.96 8.45 -2.41
CA SER A 203 27.55 9.35 -3.50
C SER A 203 27.74 8.77 -4.91
N SER A 204 28.47 7.67 -5.08
CA SER A 204 28.59 7.00 -6.38
C SER A 204 27.48 5.98 -6.64
N VAL A 205 26.59 5.73 -5.67
CA VAL A 205 25.44 4.84 -5.83
C VAL A 205 24.28 5.65 -6.38
N THR A 206 23.80 5.28 -7.58
CA THR A 206 22.76 6.02 -8.30
C THR A 206 21.46 5.22 -8.48
N SER A 207 21.37 4.01 -7.92
CA SER A 207 20.17 3.17 -8.00
C SER A 207 19.98 2.34 -6.73
N ALA A 208 18.74 1.90 -6.50
CA ALA A 208 18.40 1.04 -5.35
C ALA A 208 19.15 -0.30 -5.39
N GLU A 209 19.32 -0.91 -6.57
CA GLU A 209 20.07 -2.16 -6.77
C GLU A 209 21.55 -1.98 -6.40
N GLY A 210 22.10 -0.79 -6.70
CA GLY A 210 23.46 -0.42 -6.34
C GLY A 210 23.70 -0.35 -4.83
N VAL A 211 22.67 -0.05 -4.02
CA VAL A 211 22.76 0.03 -2.55
C VAL A 211 23.18 -1.31 -1.97
N PHE A 212 22.63 -2.42 -2.46
CA PHE A 212 23.01 -3.75 -1.98
C PHE A 212 24.50 -4.05 -2.24
N GLY A 213 24.98 -3.77 -3.45
CA GLY A 213 26.39 -3.96 -3.82
C GLY A 213 27.32 -3.09 -2.95
N TYR A 214 26.91 -1.83 -2.73
CA TYR A 214 27.62 -0.91 -1.84
C TYR A 214 27.73 -1.46 -0.42
N LEU A 215 26.61 -1.77 0.23
CA LEU A 215 26.60 -2.28 1.61
C LEU A 215 27.39 -3.57 1.74
N LYS A 216 27.25 -4.50 0.78
CA LYS A 216 28.01 -5.75 0.77
C LYS A 216 29.52 -5.51 0.74
N SER A 217 29.98 -4.55 -0.06
CA SER A 217 31.42 -4.22 -0.12
C SER A 217 31.94 -3.59 1.18
N ARG A 218 31.11 -2.84 1.91
CA ARG A 218 31.47 -2.26 3.22
C ARG A 218 31.49 -3.28 4.36
N CYS A 219 30.65 -4.31 4.26
CA CYS A 219 30.58 -5.37 5.28
C CYS A 219 31.62 -6.49 5.08
N LEU A 220 32.07 -6.72 3.85
CA LEU A 220 32.95 -7.85 3.51
C LEU A 220 34.39 -7.44 3.12
N GLY A 221 34.63 -6.16 2.85
CA GLY A 221 35.96 -5.60 2.59
C GLY A 221 36.66 -5.20 3.88
#